data_AF-A0A936UC82-F1
#
_entry.id   AF-A0A936UC82-F1
#
_cell.length_a   1.000
_cell.length_b   1.000
_cell.length_c   1.000
_cell.angle_alpha   90.00
_cell.angle_beta   90.00
_cell.angle_gamma   90.00
#
_symmetry.space_group_name_H-M   'P 1'
#
loop_
_entity.id
_entity.type
_entity.pdbx_description
1 polymer ?
#
loop_
_entity_poly.entity_id
_entity_poly.type
_entity_poly.pdbx_seq_one_letter_code
_entity_poly.pdbx_strand_id
1 'polypeptide(L)'
;MPLYPVLKRLDTHLGDRSPRTHLRGLRRFGHEFLWFGLKEARACLFAGLFFLAVFLVPRAGVAGIARYDLLLVIALALQAWLIWRKIEHR
;
A
#
# COMPACT_ATOMS: atom_id res chain seq x y z
N MET A 1 -24.27 3.27 7.22
CA MET A 1 -22.85 3.63 7.46
C MET A 1 -22.40 4.70 6.47
N PRO A 2 -22.32 5.97 6.90
CA PRO A 2 -22.05 7.13 6.02
C PRO A 2 -20.60 7.28 5.54
N LEU A 3 -19.70 6.34 5.87
CA LEU A 3 -18.29 6.37 5.44
C LEU A 3 -18.08 5.94 3.97
N TYR A 4 -19.02 5.20 3.39
CA TYR A 4 -18.95 4.73 2.00
C TYR A 4 -18.86 5.84 0.95
N PRO A 5 -19.66 6.92 0.99
CA PRO A 5 -19.58 7.99 -0.01
C PRO A 5 -18.26 8.75 0.02
N VAL A 6 -17.63 8.91 1.19
CA VAL A 6 -16.35 9.63 1.32
C VAL A 6 -15.20 8.81 0.71
N LEU A 7 -15.14 7.52 1.02
CA LEU A 7 -14.17 6.61 0.42
C LEU A 7 -14.37 6.49 -1.09
N LYS A 8 -15.62 6.43 -1.55
CA LYS A 8 -15.95 6.37 -2.99
C LYS A 8 -15.58 7.67 -3.72
N ARG A 9 -15.76 8.83 -3.11
CA ARG A 9 -15.33 10.12 -3.69
C ARG A 9 -13.82 10.21 -3.81
N LEU A 10 -13.09 9.79 -2.79
CA LEU A 10 -11.62 9.74 -2.85
C LEU A 10 -11.16 8.78 -3.94
N ASP A 11 -11.75 7.59 -4.03
CA ASP A 11 -11.43 6.59 -5.04
C ASP A 11 -11.73 7.09 -6.47
N THR A 12 -12.84 7.81 -6.66
CA THR A 12 -13.17 8.44 -7.95
C THR A 12 -12.15 9.53 -8.30
N HIS A 13 -11.70 10.31 -7.32
CA HIS A 13 -10.71 11.37 -7.53
C HIS A 13 -9.27 10.85 -7.74
N LEU A 14 -8.96 9.65 -7.23
CA LEU A 14 -7.69 8.96 -7.41
C LEU A 14 -7.64 8.09 -8.68
N GLY A 15 -8.79 7.53 -9.07
CA GLY A 15 -8.97 6.69 -10.26
C GLY A 15 -9.18 7.47 -11.56
N ASP A 16 -9.50 8.76 -11.48
CA ASP A 16 -9.68 9.60 -12.66
C ASP A 16 -8.33 9.85 -13.37
N ARG A 17 -8.04 9.00 -14.36
CA ARG A 17 -7.00 9.16 -15.38
C ARG A 17 -7.36 10.29 -16.37
N SER A 18 -8.15 11.28 -15.99
CA SER A 18 -8.37 12.46 -16.82
C SER A 18 -7.00 13.10 -17.11
N PRO A 19 -6.56 13.14 -18.38
CA PRO A 19 -5.31 13.80 -18.74
C PRO A 19 -5.52 15.27 -18.42
N ARG A 20 -4.98 15.74 -17.28
CA ARG A 20 -5.03 17.14 -16.88
C ARG A 20 -4.12 17.95 -17.81
N THR A 21 -4.60 18.16 -19.03
CA THR A 21 -4.00 18.92 -20.14
C THR A 21 -3.78 20.40 -19.79
N HIS A 22 -4.26 20.85 -18.63
CA HIS A 22 -4.11 22.22 -18.15
C HIS A 22 -2.75 22.51 -17.47
N LEU A 23 -1.96 21.48 -17.09
CA LEU A 23 -0.60 21.68 -16.58
C LEU A 23 0.43 21.41 -17.69
N ARG A 24 1.21 22.44 -18.08
CA ARG A 24 2.32 22.31 -19.04
C ARG A 24 3.67 22.32 -18.32
N GLY A 25 4.64 21.59 -18.85
CA GLY A 25 6.06 21.60 -18.42
C GLY A 25 6.36 20.80 -17.14
N LEU A 26 7.38 21.24 -16.39
CA LEU A 26 7.97 20.53 -15.25
C LEU A 26 6.99 20.22 -14.11
N ARG A 27 5.94 21.05 -13.94
CA ARG A 27 4.86 20.79 -12.95
C ARG A 27 3.99 19.59 -13.31
N ARG A 28 3.77 19.32 -14.60
CA ARG A 28 3.07 18.11 -15.07
C ARG A 28 3.94 16.89 -14.80
N PHE A 29 5.24 16.98 -15.11
CA PHE A 29 6.18 15.89 -14.88
C PHE A 29 6.30 15.56 -13.38
N GLY A 30 6.42 16.56 -12.50
CA GLY A 30 6.46 16.33 -11.05
C GLY A 30 5.17 15.68 -10.52
N HIS A 31 4.00 16.11 -11.01
CA HIS A 31 2.73 15.51 -10.60
C HIS A 31 2.55 14.09 -11.14
N GLU A 32 2.92 13.82 -12.40
CA GLU A 32 2.90 12.47 -12.98
C GLU A 32 3.91 11.55 -12.28
N PHE A 33 5.11 12.05 -11.96
CA PHE A 33 6.14 11.31 -11.22
C PHE A 33 5.70 10.98 -9.80
N LEU A 34 5.09 11.92 -9.07
CA LEU A 34 4.51 11.63 -7.75
C LEU A 34 3.40 10.58 -7.83
N TRP A 35 2.53 10.66 -8.84
CA TRP A 35 1.41 9.73 -9.00
C TRP A 35 1.85 8.34 -9.46
N PHE A 36 2.88 8.28 -10.29
CA PHE A 36 3.56 7.04 -10.66
C PHE A 36 4.29 6.44 -9.45
N GLY A 37 5.10 7.24 -8.75
CA GLY A 37 5.85 6.80 -7.57
C GLY A 37 4.95 6.30 -6.44
N LEU A 38 3.79 6.94 -6.21
CA LEU A 38 2.83 6.47 -5.22
C LEU A 38 2.21 5.11 -5.59
N LYS A 39 2.05 4.82 -6.88
CA LYS A 39 1.56 3.52 -7.36
C LYS A 39 2.62 2.42 -7.21
N GLU A 40 3.86 2.71 -7.59
CA GLU A 40 4.99 1.79 -7.41
C GLU A 40 5.26 1.51 -5.92
N ALA A 41 5.23 2.55 -5.07
CA ALA A 41 5.38 2.39 -3.62
C ALA A 41 4.26 1.53 -3.01
N ARG A 42 3.04 1.63 -3.53
CA ARG A 42 1.91 0.78 -3.14
C ARG A 42 2.11 -0.66 -3.59
N ALA A 43 2.66 -0.90 -4.78
CA ALA A 43 2.99 -2.22 -5.29
C ALA A 43 4.11 -2.90 -4.45
N CYS A 44 5.11 -2.13 -4.01
CA CYS A 44 6.21 -2.62 -3.17
C CYS A 44 5.88 -2.67 -1.66
N LEU A 45 4.72 -2.17 -1.22
CA LEU A 45 4.36 -2.03 0.19
C LEU A 45 4.40 -3.37 0.94
N PHE A 46 3.98 -4.46 0.30
CA PHE A 46 4.06 -5.80 0.88
C PHE A 46 5.50 -6.22 1.17
N ALA A 47 6.37 -6.13 0.16
CA ALA A 47 7.77 -6.53 0.27
C ALA A 47 8.50 -5.68 1.32
N GLY A 48 8.31 -4.36 1.29
CA GLY A 48 8.94 -3.45 2.26
C GLY A 48 8.52 -3.75 3.71
N LEU A 49 7.22 -3.94 3.95
CA LEU A 49 6.70 -4.25 5.30
C LEU A 49 7.12 -5.64 5.78
N PHE A 50 7.16 -6.64 4.88
CA PHE A 50 7.62 -7.98 5.22
C PHE A 50 9.12 -8.00 5.58
N PHE A 51 9.96 -7.30 4.81
CA PHE A 51 11.38 -7.17 5.16
C PHE A 51 11.58 -6.43 6.48
N LEU A 52 10.83 -5.35 6.72
CA LEU A 52 10.88 -4.65 7.99
C LEU A 52 10.53 -5.57 9.15
N ALA A 53 9.51 -6.42 9.00
CA ALA A 53 9.16 -7.44 9.99
C ALA A 53 10.28 -8.47 10.21
N VAL A 54 10.98 -8.91 9.15
CA VAL A 54 12.15 -9.80 9.27
C VAL A 54 13.28 -9.17 10.10
N PHE A 55 13.49 -7.87 9.97
CA PHE A 55 14.48 -7.14 10.77
C PHE A 55 14.02 -6.91 12.22
N LEU A 56 12.73 -6.67 12.43
CA LEU A 56 12.17 -6.39 13.76
C LEU A 56 11.98 -7.65 14.61
N VAL A 57 11.75 -8.82 13.98
CA VAL A 57 11.51 -10.08 14.68
C VAL A 57 12.83 -10.63 15.27
N PRO A 58 12.94 -10.74 16.60
CA PRO A 58 14.14 -11.29 17.25
C PRO A 58 14.32 -12.78 16.90
N ARG A 59 15.58 -13.23 16.79
CA ARG A 59 15.91 -14.62 16.40
C ARG A 59 15.39 -15.67 17.39
N ALA A 60 15.23 -15.31 18.65
CA ALA A 60 14.70 -16.19 19.69
C ALA A 60 13.18 -16.43 19.56
N GLY A 61 12.49 -15.70 18.68
CA GLY A 61 11.02 -15.66 18.68
C GLY A 61 10.48 -14.72 19.77
N VAL A 62 9.16 -14.58 19.83
CA VAL A 62 8.46 -13.76 20.84
C VAL A 62 7.37 -14.61 21.47
N ALA A 63 7.22 -14.50 22.79
CA ALA A 63 6.16 -15.18 23.56
C ALA A 63 6.09 -16.72 23.36
N GLY A 64 7.24 -17.38 23.14
CA GLY A 64 7.31 -18.84 22.93
C GLY A 64 6.99 -19.31 21.50
N ILE A 65 6.68 -18.38 20.59
CA ILE A 65 6.45 -18.68 19.17
C ILE A 65 7.78 -18.62 18.42
N ALA A 66 8.10 -19.67 17.65
CA ALA A 66 9.29 -19.71 16.82
C ALA A 66 9.30 -18.58 15.77
N ARG A 67 10.48 -18.06 15.45
CA ARG A 67 10.66 -16.94 14.50
C ARG A 67 9.90 -17.11 13.19
N TYR A 68 9.89 -18.31 12.61
CA TYR A 68 9.24 -18.56 11.32
C TYR A 68 7.71 -18.54 11.41
N ASP A 69 7.13 -19.05 12.51
CA ASP A 69 5.69 -18.95 12.76
C ASP A 69 5.25 -17.50 12.95
N LEU A 70 6.04 -16.71 13.69
CA LEU A 70 5.74 -15.30 13.89
C LEU A 70 5.79 -14.52 12.56
N LEU A 71 6.78 -14.81 11.71
CA LEU A 71 6.87 -14.24 10.36
C LEU A 71 5.69 -14.65 9.47
N LEU A 72 5.22 -15.89 9.59
CA LEU A 72 4.05 -16.38 8.87
C LEU A 72 2.78 -15.65 9.30
N VAL A 73 2.57 -15.46 10.62
CA VAL A 73 1.43 -14.68 11.14
C VAL A 73 1.50 -13.23 10.65
N ILE A 74 2.67 -12.61 10.66
CA ILE A 74 2.85 -11.25 10.14
C ILE A 74 2.57 -11.18 8.64
N ALA A 75 3.03 -12.18 7.86
CA ALA A 75 2.75 -12.25 6.43
C ALA A 75 1.25 -12.34 6.14
N LEU A 76 0.52 -13.19 6.87
CA LEU A 76 -0.93 -13.32 6.75
C LEU A 76 -1.66 -12.04 7.16
N ALA A 77 -1.22 -11.38 8.23
CA ALA A 77 -1.80 -10.10 8.66
C ALA A 77 -1.57 -8.99 7.63
N LEU A 78 -0.36 -8.92 7.03
CA LEU A 78 -0.05 -7.98 5.95
C LEU A 78 -0.86 -8.28 4.69
N GLN A 79 -1.01 -9.55 4.31
CA GLN A 79 -1.86 -9.96 3.19
C GLN A 79 -3.32 -9.58 3.43
N ALA A 80 -3.87 -9.91 4.60
CA ALA A 80 -5.24 -9.56 4.96
C ALA A 80 -5.45 -8.04 4.98
N TRP A 81 -4.46 -7.28 5.47
CA TRP A 81 -4.51 -5.82 5.48
C TRP A 81 -4.47 -5.24 4.06
N LEU A 82 -3.65 -5.77 3.16
CA LEU A 82 -3.60 -5.37 1.75
C LEU A 82 -4.90 -5.68 1.00
N ILE A 83 -5.49 -6.86 1.26
CA ILE A 83 -6.80 -7.25 0.74
C ILE A 83 -7.90 -6.31 1.26
N TRP A 84 -7.90 -5.99 2.56
CA TRP A 84 -8.85 -5.05 3.16
C TRP A 84 -8.69 -3.64 2.57
N ARG A 85 -7.45 -3.18 2.38
CA ARG A 85 -7.13 -1.89 1.75
C ARG A 85 -7.60 -1.79 0.28
N LYS A 86 -8.19 -2.86 -0.28
CA LYS A 86 -8.89 -2.86 -1.57
C LYS A 86 -8.02 -2.22 -2.67
N ILE A 87 -6.73 -2.56 -2.65
CA ILE A 87 -5.74 -2.14 -3.64
C ILE A 87 -5.94 -2.87 -4.97
N GLU A 88 -6.68 -3.97 -4.93
CA GLU A 88 -7.13 -4.71 -6.10
C GLU A 88 -8.61 -4.37 -6.34
N HIS A 89 -8.89 -3.48 -7.29
CA HIS A 89 -10.17 -3.42 -7.99
C HIS A 89 -9.87 -3.35 -9.49
N ARG A 90 -9.79 -4.54 -10.10
CA ARG A 90 -9.87 -4.89 -11.52
C ARG A 90 -8.93 -4.21 -12.54
#